data_AF-A8DW44-F1
#
_entry.id   AF-A8DW44-F1
#
_cell.length_a   1.000
_cell.length_b   1.000
_cell.length_c   1.000
_cell.angle_alpha   90.00
_cell.angle_beta   90.00
_cell.angle_gamma   90.00
#
_symmetry.space_group_name_H-M   'P 1'
#
loop_
_entity.id
_entity.type
_entity.pdbx_description
1 polymer ?
#
loop_
_entity_poly.entity_id
_entity_poly.type
_entity_poly.pdbx_seq_one_letter_code
_entity_poly.pdbx_strand_id
1 'polypeptide(L)'
;MISTTQAVDEFDEFNEWIDGSCKLRYSAYSREAQAHISGWAMKYTNNHNKYVLKKTCVGVLLCSKDCTLPNGLKIVVRPAISDKVRERQIGQNCPNASCSGILSHRKCTGNNGYPVTHFWVHQDDGIYFESKGTHDHFRP
;
A
#
# COMPACT_ATOMS: atom_id res chain seq x y z
N MET A 1 -33.95 -28.13 22.45
CA MET A 1 -33.48 -28.38 21.08
C MET A 1 -32.40 -27.36 20.79
N ILE A 2 -31.16 -27.83 20.68
CA ILE A 2 -29.96 -27.00 20.48
C ILE A 2 -30.01 -26.53 19.02
N SER A 3 -30.26 -25.23 18.80
CA SER A 3 -30.17 -24.63 17.46
C SER A 3 -28.70 -24.34 17.19
N THR A 4 -28.13 -25.11 16.28
CA THR A 4 -26.76 -25.02 15.79
C THR A 4 -26.47 -23.61 15.27
N THR A 5 -25.46 -22.96 15.84
CA THR A 5 -24.84 -21.75 15.30
C THR A 5 -24.21 -22.11 13.95
N GLN A 6 -24.73 -21.55 12.84
CA GLN A 6 -23.97 -21.49 11.60
C GLN A 6 -22.82 -20.51 11.80
N ALA A 7 -21.61 -21.02 12.01
CA ALA A 7 -20.40 -20.22 11.79
C ALA A 7 -20.17 -20.21 10.28
N VAL A 8 -20.57 -19.13 9.60
CA VAL A 8 -20.22 -18.92 8.20
C VAL A 8 -18.74 -18.57 8.17
N ASP A 9 -17.93 -19.43 7.56
CA ASP A 9 -16.56 -19.18 7.10
C ASP A 9 -16.57 -18.02 6.07
N GLU A 10 -16.81 -16.80 6.53
CA GLU A 10 -16.96 -15.67 5.62
C GLU A 10 -15.59 -15.06 5.35
N PHE A 11 -15.18 -15.07 4.08
CA PHE A 11 -13.99 -14.38 3.61
C PHE A 11 -14.28 -12.88 3.51
N ASP A 12 -13.30 -12.05 3.86
CA ASP A 12 -13.39 -10.61 3.67
C ASP A 12 -13.42 -10.27 2.17
N GLU A 13 -14.17 -9.22 1.81
CA GLU A 13 -14.07 -8.63 0.47
C GLU A 13 -12.71 -7.96 0.28
N PHE A 14 -12.13 -8.11 -0.91
CA PHE A 14 -10.83 -7.52 -1.20
C PHE A 14 -10.90 -6.00 -1.19
N ASN A 15 -10.02 -5.36 -0.42
CA ASN A 15 -9.86 -3.92 -0.39
C ASN A 15 -8.46 -3.51 -0.86
N GLU A 16 -8.41 -2.76 -1.95
CA GLU A 16 -7.17 -2.29 -2.56
C GLU A 16 -6.42 -1.25 -1.68
N TRP A 17 -7.17 -0.46 -0.92
CA TRP A 17 -6.70 0.69 -0.16
C TRP A 17 -6.81 0.47 1.35
N ILE A 18 -6.30 -0.67 1.80
CA ILE A 18 -6.16 -0.95 3.23
C ILE A 18 -5.41 0.20 3.91
N ASP A 19 -6.00 0.71 4.97
CA ASP A 19 -5.37 1.70 5.83
C ASP A 19 -5.70 1.39 7.29
N GLY A 20 -4.79 1.75 8.18
CA GLY A 20 -4.82 1.33 9.58
C GLY A 20 -4.40 -0.11 9.81
N SER A 21 -4.25 -0.43 11.09
CA SER A 21 -3.91 -1.77 11.55
C SER A 21 -5.15 -2.67 11.49
N CYS A 22 -5.09 -3.73 10.68
CA CYS A 22 -6.20 -4.67 10.51
C CYS A 22 -5.69 -6.07 10.19
N LYS A 23 -6.58 -7.06 10.34
CA LYS A 23 -6.38 -8.44 9.92
C LYS A 23 -7.58 -8.87 9.09
N LEU A 24 -7.31 -9.53 7.98
CA LEU A 24 -8.31 -9.98 7.03
C LEU A 24 -8.00 -11.41 6.57
N ARG A 25 -9.01 -12.16 6.19
CA ARG A 25 -8.93 -13.50 5.62
C ARG A 25 -9.63 -13.48 4.26
N TYR A 26 -8.84 -13.55 3.19
CA TYR A 26 -9.36 -13.62 1.83
C TYR A 26 -9.52 -15.07 1.38
N SER A 27 -10.45 -15.27 0.44
CA SER A 27 -10.61 -16.55 -0.24
C SER A 27 -9.30 -16.96 -0.92
N ALA A 28 -8.97 -18.25 -0.85
CA ALA A 28 -7.86 -18.81 -1.61
C ALA A 28 -8.01 -18.62 -3.13
N TYR A 29 -9.21 -18.30 -3.62
CA TYR A 29 -9.52 -18.05 -5.03
C TYR A 29 -9.54 -16.56 -5.42
N SER A 30 -9.35 -15.63 -4.48
CA SER A 30 -9.24 -14.19 -4.81
C SER A 30 -7.94 -13.93 -5.57
N ARG A 31 -8.06 -13.49 -6.83
CA ARG A 31 -6.91 -13.22 -7.69
C ARG A 31 -6.07 -12.06 -7.15
N GLU A 32 -6.72 -11.05 -6.60
CA GLU A 32 -6.10 -9.86 -6.02
C GLU A 32 -5.29 -10.21 -4.77
N ALA A 33 -5.86 -11.06 -3.89
CA ALA A 33 -5.16 -11.54 -2.70
C ALA A 33 -4.01 -12.49 -3.05
N GLN A 34 -4.20 -13.37 -4.05
CA GLN A 34 -3.14 -14.24 -4.58
C GLN A 34 -1.95 -13.45 -5.11
N ALA A 35 -2.20 -12.33 -5.79
CA ALA A 35 -1.18 -11.44 -6.34
C ALA A 35 -0.71 -10.37 -5.34
N HIS A 36 -1.22 -10.39 -4.10
CA HIS A 36 -0.87 -9.47 -3.00
C HIS A 36 -0.99 -7.99 -3.43
N ILE A 37 -2.04 -7.68 -4.19
CA ILE A 37 -2.26 -6.35 -4.77
C ILE A 37 -2.46 -5.31 -3.67
N SER A 38 -2.05 -4.08 -3.95
CA SER A 38 -2.36 -2.93 -3.12
C SER A 38 -2.29 -1.65 -3.96
N GLY A 39 -3.25 -0.77 -3.74
CA GLY A 39 -3.27 0.58 -4.31
C GLY A 39 -2.13 1.43 -3.76
N TRP A 40 -1.61 1.12 -2.58
CA TRP A 40 -0.39 1.73 -2.06
C TRP A 40 0.86 1.26 -2.82
N ALA A 41 1.88 2.11 -2.88
CA ALA A 41 3.17 1.74 -3.47
C ALA A 41 3.96 0.87 -2.48
N MET A 42 3.76 -0.45 -2.55
CA MET A 42 4.30 -1.41 -1.57
C MET A 42 5.48 -2.20 -2.16
N LYS A 43 6.65 -2.15 -1.52
CA LYS A 43 7.85 -2.90 -1.94
C LYS A 43 8.05 -4.16 -1.11
N TYR A 44 8.55 -5.24 -1.72
CA TYR A 44 8.96 -6.44 -0.99
C TYR A 44 10.05 -6.11 0.03
N THR A 45 9.98 -6.71 1.20
CA THR A 45 10.99 -6.54 2.26
C THR A 45 11.30 -7.90 2.87
N ASN A 46 12.57 -8.27 2.89
CA ASN A 46 12.99 -9.53 3.50
C ASN A 46 12.71 -9.50 5.01
N ASN A 47 12.05 -10.53 5.51
CA ASN A 47 11.78 -10.78 6.93
C ASN A 47 12.42 -12.10 7.42
N HIS A 48 13.26 -12.73 6.59
CA HIS A 48 13.88 -14.03 6.82
C HIS A 48 12.88 -15.18 7.09
N ASN A 49 11.62 -15.02 6.67
CA ASN A 49 10.59 -16.06 6.77
C ASN A 49 9.89 -16.25 5.42
N LYS A 50 10.23 -17.33 4.72
CA LYS A 50 9.68 -17.65 3.39
C LYS A 50 8.16 -17.90 3.37
N TYR A 51 7.54 -18.18 4.51
CA TYR A 51 6.09 -18.44 4.61
C TYR A 51 5.27 -17.17 4.82
N VAL A 52 5.94 -16.05 5.15
CA VAL A 52 5.28 -14.77 5.39
C VAL A 52 5.83 -13.76 4.40
N LEU A 53 5.02 -13.37 3.43
CA LEU A 53 5.40 -12.32 2.49
C LEU A 53 5.20 -10.97 3.15
N LYS A 54 6.28 -10.19 3.28
CA LYS A 54 6.27 -8.84 3.87
C LYS A 54 6.47 -7.80 2.79
N LYS A 55 5.59 -6.79 2.76
CA LYS A 55 5.72 -5.60 1.92
C LYS A 55 5.68 -4.34 2.78
N THR A 56 6.49 -3.33 2.45
CA THR A 56 6.51 -2.04 3.15
C THR A 56 6.13 -0.91 2.20
N CYS A 57 5.41 0.08 2.70
CA CYS A 57 5.03 1.22 1.91
C CYS A 57 6.27 2.07 1.56
N VAL A 58 6.33 2.50 0.30
CA VAL A 58 7.39 3.38 -0.21
C VAL A 58 7.05 4.84 0.07
N GLY A 59 5.77 5.19 0.21
CA GLY A 59 5.30 6.57 0.29
C GLY A 59 4.76 7.06 -1.05
N VAL A 60 4.95 8.35 -1.33
CA VAL A 60 4.39 9.02 -2.51
C VAL A 60 5.30 10.14 -3.02
N LEU A 61 5.28 10.42 -4.31
CA LEU A 61 5.98 11.59 -4.89
C LEU A 61 4.99 12.75 -5.00
N LEU A 62 5.39 13.92 -4.50
CA LEU A 62 4.60 15.16 -4.49
C LEU A 62 5.37 16.28 -5.18
N CYS A 63 4.68 17.32 -5.61
CA CYS A 63 5.32 18.53 -6.11
C CYS A 63 6.00 19.28 -4.94
N SER A 64 7.27 19.65 -5.10
CA SER A 64 8.03 20.44 -4.12
C SER A 64 7.46 21.84 -3.87
N LYS A 65 6.66 22.36 -4.79
CA LYS A 65 5.94 23.64 -4.67
C LYS A 65 4.48 23.47 -4.24
N ASP A 66 4.08 22.25 -3.88
CA ASP A 66 2.71 21.91 -3.46
C ASP A 66 1.63 22.45 -4.43
N CYS A 67 1.93 22.41 -5.73
CA CYS A 67 1.05 23.00 -6.73
C CYS A 67 -0.30 22.28 -6.81
N THR A 68 -1.32 23.04 -7.20
CA THR A 68 -2.70 22.55 -7.36
C THR A 68 -3.07 22.69 -8.83
N LEU A 69 -3.67 21.64 -9.39
CA LEU A 69 -4.18 21.62 -10.75
C LEU A 69 -5.44 22.50 -10.87
N PRO A 70 -5.83 22.91 -12.09
CA PRO A 70 -7.04 23.71 -12.29
C PRO A 70 -8.33 23.07 -11.76
N ASN A 71 -8.38 21.74 -11.67
CA ASN A 71 -9.50 20.99 -11.08
C ASN A 71 -9.45 20.91 -9.54
N GLY A 72 -8.52 21.61 -8.88
CA GLY A 72 -8.36 21.61 -7.43
C GLY A 72 -7.56 20.44 -6.85
N LEU A 73 -7.10 19.49 -7.68
CA LEU A 73 -6.35 18.33 -7.21
C LEU A 73 -4.85 18.63 -7.07
N LYS A 74 -4.19 17.95 -6.12
CA LYS A 74 -2.73 18.01 -5.95
C LYS A 74 -2.03 17.08 -6.92
N ILE A 75 -0.77 17.38 -7.25
CA ILE A 75 0.10 16.42 -7.93
C ILE A 75 0.50 15.33 -6.94
N VAL A 76 0.06 14.11 -7.24
CA VAL A 76 0.37 12.90 -6.49
C VAL A 76 0.80 11.85 -7.50
N VAL A 77 2.01 11.31 -7.33
CA VAL A 77 2.61 10.38 -8.29
C VAL A 77 3.07 9.11 -7.58
N ARG A 78 2.65 7.96 -8.09
CA ARG A 78 3.11 6.63 -7.67
C ARG A 78 4.63 6.50 -7.78
N PRO A 79 5.36 6.32 -6.67
CA PRO A 79 6.79 6.05 -6.72
C PRO A 79 7.06 4.68 -7.34
N ALA A 80 8.16 4.59 -8.08
CA ALA A 80 8.68 3.32 -8.54
C ALA A 80 9.09 2.45 -7.33
N ILE A 81 8.84 1.15 -7.45
CA ILE A 81 9.19 0.17 -6.42
C ILE A 81 10.71 -0.02 -6.34
N SER A 82 11.39 -0.05 -7.49
CA SER A 82 12.85 -0.12 -7.56
C SER A 82 13.47 1.16 -7.00
N ASP A 83 14.38 1.02 -6.04
CA ASP A 83 15.08 2.14 -5.42
C ASP A 83 15.84 2.97 -6.48
N LYS A 84 16.59 2.32 -7.37
CA LYS A 84 17.32 2.97 -8.47
C LYS A 84 16.42 3.78 -9.41
N VAL A 85 15.24 3.27 -9.73
CA VAL A 85 14.29 3.98 -10.61
C VAL A 85 13.64 5.13 -9.86
N ARG A 86 13.29 4.93 -8.58
CA ARG A 86 12.70 5.98 -7.75
C ARG A 86 13.65 7.15 -7.54
N GLU A 87 14.94 6.88 -7.31
CA GLU A 87 15.98 7.90 -7.25
C GLU A 87 16.02 8.77 -8.51
N ARG A 88 15.78 8.18 -9.69
CA ARG A 88 15.70 8.93 -10.96
C ARG A 88 14.41 9.72 -11.12
N GLN A 89 13.32 9.31 -10.48
CA GLN A 89 12.06 10.06 -10.48
C GLN A 89 12.14 11.28 -9.56
N ILE A 90 12.85 11.16 -8.45
CA ILE A 90 13.07 12.28 -7.52
C ILE A 90 13.90 13.36 -8.22
N GLY A 91 13.47 14.61 -8.11
CA GLY A 91 14.11 15.74 -8.77
C GLY A 91 13.69 15.96 -10.22
N GLN A 92 12.92 15.06 -10.83
CA GLN A 92 12.30 15.33 -12.14
C GLN A 92 11.34 16.50 -12.03
N ASN A 93 11.15 17.21 -13.15
CA ASN A 93 10.20 18.32 -13.22
C ASN A 93 8.79 17.85 -12.83
N CYS A 94 8.06 18.74 -12.17
CA CYS A 94 6.65 18.52 -11.88
C CYS A 94 5.89 18.26 -13.21
N PRO A 95 5.02 17.25 -13.26
CA PRO A 95 4.23 16.96 -14.48
C PRO A 95 3.20 18.06 -14.79
N ASN A 96 2.92 18.98 -13.87
CA ASN A 96 2.15 20.17 -14.15
C ASN A 96 3.00 21.16 -14.97
N ALA A 97 2.68 21.33 -16.25
CA ALA A 97 3.43 22.17 -17.20
C ALA A 97 3.51 23.65 -16.79
N SER A 98 2.56 24.17 -16.02
CA SER A 98 2.61 25.55 -15.50
C SER A 98 3.39 25.68 -14.19
N CYS A 99 3.93 24.58 -13.67
CA CYS A 99 4.68 24.55 -12.43
C CYS A 99 6.18 24.37 -12.69
N SER A 100 7.00 25.22 -12.06
CA SER A 100 8.46 25.10 -12.05
C SER A 100 8.98 24.32 -10.82
N GLY A 101 8.14 23.45 -10.26
CA GLY A 101 8.52 22.56 -9.15
C GLY A 101 9.18 21.27 -9.64
N ILE A 102 9.64 20.46 -8.70
CA ILE A 102 10.19 19.12 -8.95
C ILE A 102 9.42 18.08 -8.14
N LEU A 103 9.58 16.80 -8.46
CA LEU A 103 9.06 15.70 -7.66
C LEU A 103 9.94 15.46 -6.43
N SER A 104 9.36 15.61 -5.25
CA SER A 104 9.97 15.30 -3.96
C SER A 104 9.32 14.06 -3.33
N HIS A 105 10.12 13.21 -2.67
CA HIS A 105 9.62 11.98 -2.05
C HIS A 105 9.14 12.20 -0.62
N ARG A 106 7.84 12.01 -0.38
CA ARG A 106 7.28 11.85 0.95
C ARG A 106 7.26 10.37 1.30
N LYS A 107 8.23 9.93 2.11
CA LYS A 107 8.27 8.56 2.66
C LYS A 107 7.09 8.32 3.59
N CYS A 108 6.57 7.09 3.58
CA CYS A 108 5.60 6.65 4.57
C CYS A 108 6.28 6.45 5.93
N THR A 109 5.72 7.05 6.97
CA THR A 109 6.19 6.95 8.37
C THR A 109 5.05 6.59 9.34
N GLY A 110 3.94 6.12 8.79
CA GLY A 110 2.67 5.82 9.45
C GLY A 110 2.63 4.68 10.47
N ASN A 111 3.75 4.03 10.74
CA ASN A 111 3.86 2.94 11.71
C ASN A 111 4.94 3.27 12.75
N ASN A 112 4.62 4.16 13.69
CA ASN A 112 5.54 4.63 14.75
C ASN A 112 6.87 5.17 14.19
N GLY A 113 6.80 5.99 13.13
CA GLY A 113 7.98 6.54 12.45
C GLY A 113 8.59 5.62 11.38
N TYR A 114 8.09 4.39 11.26
CA TYR A 114 8.45 3.45 10.19
C TYR A 114 7.36 3.38 9.12
N PRO A 115 7.66 2.83 7.93
CA PRO A 115 6.64 2.62 6.91
C PRO A 115 5.56 1.62 7.33
N VAL A 116 4.33 1.87 6.88
CA VAL A 116 3.23 0.90 6.98
C VAL A 116 3.64 -0.41 6.31
N THR A 117 3.28 -1.52 6.94
CA THR A 117 3.72 -2.86 6.52
C THR A 117 2.54 -3.79 6.33
N HIS A 118 2.52 -4.51 5.21
CA HIS A 118 1.59 -5.59 4.92
C HIS A 118 2.28 -6.94 5.05
N PHE A 119 1.58 -7.90 5.62
CA PHE A 119 1.97 -9.29 5.75
C PHE A 119 0.93 -10.16 5.07
N TRP A 120 1.39 -11.16 4.32
CA TRP A 120 0.53 -12.11 3.63
C TRP A 120 1.01 -13.53 3.95
N VAL A 121 0.08 -14.40 4.28
CA VAL A 121 0.33 -15.82 4.56
C VAL A 121 -0.69 -16.64 3.80
N HIS A 122 -0.21 -17.58 3.00
CA HIS A 122 -1.06 -18.52 2.26
C HIS A 122 -1.19 -19.80 3.09
N GLN A 123 -2.42 -20.27 3.26
CA GLN A 123 -2.75 -21.56 3.88
C GLN A 123 -3.78 -22.29 3.01
N ASP A 124 -4.06 -23.55 3.31
CA ASP A 124 -5.00 -24.38 2.54
C ASP A 124 -6.43 -23.83 2.61
N ASP A 125 -6.77 -23.13 3.70
CA ASP A 125 -8.10 -22.63 4.00
C ASP A 125 -8.27 -21.12 3.71
N GLY A 126 -7.28 -20.46 3.10
CA GLY A 126 -7.37 -19.05 2.72
C GLY A 126 -6.05 -18.30 2.66
N ILE A 127 -6.15 -17.00 2.38
CA ILE A 127 -5.02 -16.06 2.36
C ILE A 127 -5.21 -15.07 3.50
N TYR A 128 -4.33 -15.15 4.48
CA TYR A 128 -4.35 -14.28 5.65
C TYR A 128 -3.53 -13.03 5.38
N PHE A 129 -4.11 -11.89 5.73
CA PHE A 129 -3.52 -10.58 5.58
C PHE A 129 -3.46 -9.85 6.93
N GLU A 130 -2.36 -9.16 7.19
CA GLU A 130 -2.23 -8.22 8.31
C GLU A 130 -1.58 -6.92 7.82
N SER A 131 -2.17 -5.78 8.19
CA SER A 131 -1.57 -4.45 8.04
C SER A 131 -1.14 -3.91 9.40
N LYS A 132 -0.02 -3.18 9.43
CA LYS A 132 0.48 -2.47 10.62
C LYS A 132 0.77 -1.00 10.31
N GLY A 133 0.04 -0.12 10.99
CA GLY A 133 0.15 1.34 10.88
C GLY A 133 -0.91 1.96 9.97
N THR A 134 -0.93 3.30 9.92
CA THR A 134 -1.86 4.11 9.12
C THR A 134 -1.07 5.02 8.19
N HIS A 135 -1.35 5.01 6.90
CA HIS A 135 -0.60 5.79 5.92
C HIS A 135 -0.71 7.30 6.20
N ASP A 136 0.42 7.97 6.30
CA ASP A 136 0.54 9.40 6.67
C ASP A 136 0.87 10.29 5.46
N HIS A 137 0.35 9.89 4.30
CA HIS A 137 0.54 10.55 3.02
C HIS A 137 -0.62 10.29 2.06
N PHE A 138 -0.72 11.08 0.98
CA PHE A 138 -1.74 10.90 -0.05
C PHE A 138 -1.62 9.54 -0.75
N ARG A 139 -2.78 9.02 -1.21
CA ARG A 139 -2.87 7.82 -2.05
C ARG A 139 -2.16 8.07 -3.39
N PRO A 140 -1.17 7.24 -3.78
CA PRO A 140 -0.32 7.48 -4.95
C PRO A 140 -1.00 7.29 -6.30
#